data_AF-A0A849QSE2-F1
#
_entry.id   AF-A0A849QSE2-F1
#
_cell.length_a   1.000
_cell.length_b   1.000
_cell.length_c   1.000
_cell.angle_alpha   90.00
_cell.angle_beta   90.00
_cell.angle_gamma   90.00
#
_symmetry.space_group_name_H-M   'P 1'
#
loop_
_entity.id
_entity.type
_entity.pdbx_description
1 polymer ?
#
loop_
_entity_poly.entity_id
_entity_poly.type
_entity_poly.pdbx_seq_one_letter_code
_entity_poly.pdbx_strand_id
1 'polypeptide(L)'
;MKVVILCGGKGTRMREETEFKPKPLVEIGGMPILWHIMKIYSHYGLIDFVLCLGYKGNMIKEYFMNFEWFANDFTLHMGKGKREITTHAHSMEHWNITFADTGEDTDTGGRVKKIEKYIDEDTFF
;
A
#
# COMPACT_ATOMS: atom_id res chain seq x y z
N MET A 1 0.75 -7.60 16.35
CA MET A 1 0.07 -6.30 16.32
C MET A 1 0.02 -5.80 14.89
N LYS A 2 -1.18 -5.59 14.35
CA LYS A 2 -1.42 -5.09 12.99
C LYS A 2 -1.58 -3.57 12.98
N VAL A 3 -1.05 -2.90 11.96
CA VAL A 3 -1.21 -1.46 11.73
C VAL A 3 -2.30 -1.22 10.70
N VAL A 4 -3.35 -0.51 11.09
CA VAL A 4 -4.44 -0.12 10.18
C VAL A 4 -4.16 1.26 9.59
N ILE A 5 -4.15 1.37 8.26
CA ILE A 5 -3.99 2.64 7.55
C ILE A 5 -5.24 2.93 6.71
N LEU A 6 -5.92 4.03 7.05
CA LEU A 6 -7.11 4.51 6.35
C LEU A 6 -6.71 5.31 5.11
N CYS A 7 -6.76 4.66 3.94
CA CYS A 7 -6.27 5.22 2.68
C CYS A 7 -7.35 5.35 1.59
N GLY A 8 -8.64 5.19 1.93
CA GLY A 8 -9.74 5.18 0.96
C GLY A 8 -10.48 6.50 0.73
N GLY A 9 -10.08 7.60 1.37
CA GLY A 9 -10.77 8.90 1.24
C GLY A 9 -10.48 9.64 -0.07
N LYS A 10 -11.45 10.43 -0.54
CA LYS A 10 -11.37 11.18 -1.81
C LYS A 10 -10.34 12.33 -1.83
N GLY A 11 -9.78 12.72 -0.68
CA GLY A 11 -8.70 13.71 -0.63
C GLY A 11 -9.08 15.12 -1.11
N THR A 12 -10.34 15.53 -0.95
CA THR A 12 -10.96 16.74 -1.55
C THR A 12 -10.27 18.08 -1.26
N ARG A 13 -9.38 18.14 -0.27
CA ARG A 13 -8.58 19.34 0.08
C ARG A 13 -7.30 19.52 -0.75
N MET A 14 -6.89 18.52 -1.54
CA MET A 14 -5.69 18.56 -2.41
C MET A 14 -6.07 18.18 -3.85
N ARG A 15 -7.11 18.83 -4.39
CA ARG A 15 -7.76 18.40 -5.65
C ARG A 15 -6.83 18.37 -6.86
N GLU A 16 -5.89 19.31 -6.98
CA GLU A 16 -5.04 19.44 -8.18
C GLU A 16 -4.17 18.20 -8.44
N GLU A 17 -3.58 17.61 -7.41
CA GLU A 17 -2.77 16.37 -7.52
C GLU A 17 -3.62 15.09 -7.41
N THR A 18 -4.72 15.15 -6.65
CA THR A 18 -5.55 13.96 -6.36
C THR A 18 -6.54 13.60 -7.46
N GLU A 19 -6.75 14.50 -8.42
CA GLU A 19 -7.57 14.24 -9.61
C GLU A 19 -6.99 13.12 -10.47
N PHE A 20 -5.66 12.93 -10.46
CA PHE A 20 -4.97 11.89 -11.21
C PHE A 20 -4.56 10.70 -10.34
N LYS A 21 -4.00 10.91 -9.13
CA LYS A 21 -3.48 9.84 -8.25
C LYS A 21 -4.10 9.92 -6.85
N PRO A 22 -4.51 8.82 -6.18
CA PRO A 22 -5.00 8.90 -4.81
C PRO A 22 -3.92 9.47 -3.88
N LYS A 23 -4.31 10.29 -2.89
CA LYS A 23 -3.38 10.96 -1.96
C LYS A 23 -2.30 10.02 -1.34
N PRO A 24 -2.63 8.78 -0.91
CA PRO A 24 -1.63 7.83 -0.43
C PRO A 24 -0.45 7.58 -1.39
N LEU A 25 -0.67 7.77 -2.69
CA LEU A 25 0.34 7.57 -3.73
C LEU A 25 1.07 8.84 -4.17
N VAL A 26 0.71 10.02 -3.66
CA VAL A 26 1.48 11.25 -3.90
C VAL A 26 2.91 11.04 -3.40
N GLU A 27 3.90 11.45 -4.19
CA GLU A 27 5.31 11.17 -3.93
C GLU A 27 5.99 12.28 -3.12
N ILE A 28 6.88 11.87 -2.22
CA ILE A 28 7.80 12.73 -1.49
C ILE A 28 9.19 12.10 -1.64
N GLY A 29 10.13 12.80 -2.26
CA GLY A 29 11.48 12.27 -2.49
C GLY A 29 11.49 10.98 -3.33
N GLY A 30 10.62 10.88 -4.34
CA GLY A 30 10.54 9.73 -5.26
C GLY A 30 9.74 8.52 -4.76
N MET A 31 9.26 8.54 -3.51
CA MET A 31 8.47 7.44 -2.94
C MET A 31 7.11 7.93 -2.44
N PRO A 32 6.03 7.14 -2.54
CA PRO A 32 4.71 7.49 -2.03
C PRO A 32 4.65 7.82 -0.54
N ILE A 33 3.77 8.74 -0.16
CA ILE A 33 3.45 9.03 1.26
C ILE A 33 3.12 7.75 2.03
N LEU A 34 2.33 6.85 1.44
CA LEU A 34 1.96 5.59 2.08
C LEU A 34 3.18 4.70 2.36
N TRP A 35 4.15 4.67 1.45
CA TRP A 35 5.42 3.96 1.65
C TRP A 35 6.18 4.54 2.85
N HIS A 36 6.30 5.87 2.93
CA HIS A 36 6.98 6.52 4.06
C HIS A 36 6.31 6.21 5.41
N ILE A 37 4.97 6.22 5.46
CA ILE A 37 4.22 5.87 6.68
C ILE A 37 4.51 4.43 7.08
N MET A 38 4.42 3.48 6.16
CA MET A 38 4.69 2.07 6.43
C MET A 38 6.13 1.84 6.89
N LYS A 39 7.09 2.54 6.28
CA LYS A 39 8.51 2.48 6.63
C LYS A 39 8.79 3.02 8.04
N ILE A 40 8.06 4.04 8.50
CA ILE A 40 8.14 4.52 9.89
C ILE A 40 7.69 3.44 10.86
N TYR A 41 6.54 2.79 10.63
CA TYR A 41 6.07 1.70 11.51
C TYR A 41 7.01 0.50 11.48
N SER A 42 7.52 0.16 10.30
CA SER A 42 8.44 -0.98 10.10
C SER A 42 9.77 -0.78 10.82
N HIS A 43 10.24 0.46 10.94
CA HIS A 43 11.40 0.79 11.77
C HIS A 43 11.21 0.35 13.23
N TYR A 44 9.97 0.32 13.73
CA TYR A 44 9.62 -0.16 15.07
C TYR A 44 9.19 -1.65 15.08
N GLY A 45 9.45 -2.40 14.01
CA GLY A 45 9.13 -3.83 13.91
C GLY A 45 7.66 -4.13 13.59
N LEU A 46 6.85 -3.12 13.27
CA LEU A 46 5.45 -3.31 12.88
C LEU A 46 5.36 -3.46 11.36
N ILE A 47 5.27 -4.71 10.91
CA ILE A 47 5.34 -5.07 9.47
C ILE A 47 4.03 -5.64 8.90
N ASP A 48 3.02 -5.86 9.75
CA ASP A 48 1.70 -6.34 9.34
C ASP A 48 0.74 -5.17 9.15
N PHE A 49 0.35 -4.88 7.90
CA PHE A 49 -0.48 -3.73 7.54
C PHE A 49 -1.84 -4.13 7.00
N VAL A 50 -2.88 -3.39 7.41
CA VAL A 50 -4.22 -3.45 6.80
C VAL A 50 -4.51 -2.09 6.17
N LEU A 51 -4.56 -2.06 4.84
CA LEU A 51 -4.85 -0.87 4.06
C LEU A 51 -6.34 -0.81 3.75
N CYS A 52 -7.06 0.15 4.34
CA CYS A 52 -8.48 0.35 4.07
C CYS A 52 -8.67 1.17 2.79
N LEU A 53 -8.94 0.48 1.69
CA LEU A 53 -9.09 1.05 0.37
C LEU A 53 -10.51 1.59 0.13
N GLY A 54 -10.59 2.57 -0.76
CA GLY A 54 -11.83 3.20 -1.20
C GLY A 54 -11.60 3.84 -2.57
N TYR A 55 -11.78 5.16 -2.65
CA TYR A 55 -11.54 5.91 -3.89
C TYR A 55 -10.17 5.56 -4.51
N LYS A 56 -10.18 5.13 -5.78
CA LYS A 56 -8.98 4.72 -6.54
C LYS A 56 -8.11 3.64 -5.86
N GLY A 57 -8.70 2.78 -5.03
CA GLY A 57 -7.97 1.70 -4.34
C GLY A 57 -7.20 0.76 -5.28
N ASN A 58 -7.65 0.57 -6.52
CA ASN A 58 -6.96 -0.26 -7.51
C ASN A 58 -5.56 0.27 -7.86
N MET A 59 -5.37 1.59 -7.90
CA MET A 59 -4.05 2.18 -8.15
C MET A 59 -3.07 1.86 -7.02
N ILE A 60 -3.56 1.81 -5.77
CA ILE A 60 -2.74 1.41 -4.61
C ILE A 60 -2.35 -0.05 -4.74
N LYS A 61 -3.29 -0.94 -5.08
CA LYS A 61 -2.98 -2.36 -5.33
C LYS A 61 -1.94 -2.51 -6.43
N GLU A 62 -2.12 -1.85 -7.56
CA GLU A 62 -1.21 -1.91 -8.71
C GLU A 62 0.20 -1.41 -8.36
N TYR A 63 0.31 -0.32 -7.60
CA TYR A 63 1.59 0.18 -7.10
C TYR A 63 2.33 -0.89 -6.29
N PHE A 64 1.67 -1.50 -5.30
CA PHE A 64 2.32 -2.49 -4.43
C PHE A 64 2.60 -3.84 -5.12
N MET A 65 1.73 -4.26 -6.04
CA MET A 65 1.96 -5.48 -6.85
C MET A 65 3.15 -5.34 -7.79
N ASN A 66 3.50 -4.11 -8.17
CA ASN A 66 4.66 -3.80 -9.01
C ASN A 66 5.80 -3.14 -8.23
N PHE A 67 5.73 -3.11 -6.89
CA PHE A 67 6.66 -2.37 -6.06
C PHE A 67 8.10 -2.82 -6.29
N GLU A 68 8.32 -4.13 -6.41
CA GLU A 68 9.65 -4.70 -6.67
C GLU A 68 10.27 -4.15 -7.97
N TRP A 69 9.47 -3.88 -8.99
CA TRP A 69 9.92 -3.34 -10.28
C TRP A 69 10.15 -1.83 -10.24
N PHE A 70 9.36 -1.12 -9.44
CA PHE A 70 9.49 0.33 -9.29
C PHE A 70 10.62 0.73 -8.33
N ALA A 71 10.87 -0.09 -7.32
CA ALA A 71 11.84 0.20 -6.27
C ALA A 71 13.26 -0.29 -6.62
N ASN A 72 13.42 -1.20 -7.57
CA ASN A 72 14.69 -1.89 -7.80
C ASN A 72 15.07 -1.94 -9.28
N ASP A 73 16.38 -1.86 -9.52
CA ASP A 73 16.94 -2.18 -10.83
C ASP A 73 16.78 -3.68 -11.11
N PHE A 74 16.41 -4.02 -12.34
CA PHE A 74 16.30 -5.41 -12.79
C PHE A 74 16.84 -5.58 -14.21
N THR A 75 17.30 -6.79 -14.52
CA THR A 75 17.68 -7.20 -15.87
C THR A 75 16.65 -8.18 -16.40
N LEU A 76 16.12 -7.86 -17.58
CA LEU A 76 15.23 -8.73 -18.35
C LEU A 76 16.02 -9.39 -19.48
N HIS A 77 16.24 -10.71 -19.37
CA HIS A 77 16.81 -11.51 -20.45
C HIS A 77 15.68 -11.99 -21.38
N MET A 78 15.74 -11.56 -22.64
CA MET A 78 14.80 -11.97 -23.68
C MET A 78 15.51 -12.85 -24.71
N GLY A 79 15.32 -14.17 -24.63
CA GLY A 79 15.85 -15.15 -25.59
C GLY A 79 14.76 -16.09 -26.10
N LYS A 80 15.06 -16.89 -27.15
CA LYS A 80 14.14 -17.79 -27.90
C LYS A 80 13.14 -18.56 -26.99
N GLY A 81 12.02 -17.90 -26.63
CA GLY A 81 10.93 -18.49 -25.86
C GLY A 81 11.09 -18.50 -24.33
N LYS A 82 12.15 -17.91 -23.74
CA LYS A 82 12.31 -17.84 -22.28
C LYS A 82 12.52 -16.40 -21.84
N ARG A 83 11.68 -15.96 -20.89
CA ARG A 83 11.83 -14.69 -20.16
C ARG A 83 12.41 -15.01 -18.80
N GLU A 84 13.56 -14.43 -18.50
CA GLU A 84 14.22 -14.55 -17.20
C GLU A 84 14.45 -13.15 -16.65
N ILE A 85 14.11 -12.94 -15.38
CA ILE A 85 14.24 -11.66 -14.70
C ILE A 85 15.18 -11.86 -13.52
N THR A 86 16.18 -11.00 -13.42
CA THR A 86 17.10 -10.93 -12.28
C THR A 86 16.96 -9.56 -11.64
N THR A 87 16.59 -9.50 -10.37
CA THR A 87 16.52 -8.25 -9.59
C THR A 87 17.87 -8.00 -8.91
N HIS A 88 18.32 -6.73 -8.90
CA HIS A 88 19.64 -6.34 -8.38
C HIS A 88 19.59 -5.72 -6.98
N ALA A 89 18.47 -5.87 -6.27
CA ALA A 89 18.28 -5.29 -4.95
C ALA A 89 18.35 -6.31 -3.82
N HIS A 90 18.86 -5.85 -2.68
CA HIS A 90 19.19 -6.69 -1.52
C HIS A 90 18.24 -6.55 -0.31
N SER A 91 17.23 -5.69 -0.35
CA SER A 91 16.28 -5.59 0.77
C SER A 91 14.88 -5.25 0.29
N MET A 92 14.08 -6.28 0.04
CA MET A 92 12.63 -6.11 0.05
C MET A 92 12.22 -5.81 1.49
N GLU A 93 11.50 -4.72 1.72
CA GLU A 93 10.85 -4.53 3.01
C GLU A 93 9.88 -5.70 3.22
N HIS A 94 10.07 -6.46 4.29
CA HIS A 94 9.27 -7.64 4.61
C HIS A 94 7.91 -7.21 5.18
N TRP A 95 7.03 -6.68 4.33
CA TRP A 95 5.68 -6.25 4.71
C TRP A 95 4.63 -7.31 4.39
N ASN A 96 3.76 -7.60 5.36
CA ASN A 96 2.55 -8.38 5.14
C ASN A 96 1.39 -7.40 4.96
N ILE A 97 0.88 -7.24 3.74
CA ILE A 97 -0.12 -6.21 3.43
C ILE A 97 -1.46 -6.84 3.07
N THR A 98 -2.50 -6.51 3.84
CA THR A 98 -3.90 -6.79 3.50
C THR A 98 -4.53 -5.58 2.82
N PHE A 99 -4.94 -5.74 1.56
CA PHE A 99 -5.66 -4.72 0.79
C PHE A 99 -7.17 -4.87 0.99
N ALA A 100 -7.72 -4.26 2.03
CA ALA A 100 -9.13 -4.37 2.36
C ALA A 100 -9.97 -3.37 1.54
N ASP A 101 -10.87 -3.87 0.69
CA ASP A 101 -11.89 -3.03 0.09
C ASP A 101 -12.93 -2.65 1.14
N THR A 102 -12.95 -1.37 1.51
CA THR A 102 -13.88 -0.85 2.52
C THR A 102 -14.97 0.02 1.91
N GLY A 103 -15.01 0.18 0.58
CA GLY A 103 -15.98 0.98 -0.17
C GLY A 103 -15.57 2.45 -0.33
N GLU A 104 -15.99 3.07 -1.42
CA GLU A 104 -15.64 4.46 -1.73
C GLU A 104 -16.29 5.47 -0.77
N ASP A 105 -17.60 5.34 -0.55
CA ASP A 105 -18.39 6.29 0.25
C ASP A 105 -18.50 5.91 1.73
N THR A 106 -17.69 4.95 2.18
CA THR A 106 -17.66 4.54 3.59
C THR A 106 -16.89 5.56 4.43
N ASP A 107 -17.48 5.97 5.54
CA ASP A 107 -16.86 6.85 6.52
C ASP A 107 -15.77 6.14 7.33
N THR A 108 -15.04 6.89 8.16
CA THR A 108 -13.94 6.33 8.96
C THR A 108 -14.39 5.17 9.83
N GLY A 109 -15.52 5.32 10.55
CA GLY A 109 -16.03 4.28 11.46
C GLY A 109 -16.46 3.02 10.74
N GLY A 110 -17.21 3.15 9.63
CA GLY A 110 -17.63 2.02 8.81
C GLY A 110 -16.46 1.26 8.20
N ARG A 111 -15.37 1.96 7.84
CA ARG A 111 -14.14 1.29 7.34
C ARG A 111 -13.51 0.42 8.42
N VAL A 112 -13.39 0.94 9.64
CA VAL A 112 -12.86 0.19 10.79
C VAL A 112 -13.73 -1.05 11.07
N LYS A 113 -15.07 -0.92 11.04
CA LYS A 113 -15.95 -2.08 11.25
C LYS A 113 -15.77 -3.15 10.16
N LYS A 114 -15.61 -2.77 8.89
CA LYS A 114 -15.46 -3.72 7.77
C LYS A 114 -14.17 -4.54 7.81
N ILE A 115 -13.12 -4.03 8.46
CA ILE A 115 -11.84 -4.73 8.58
C ILE A 115 -11.72 -5.57 9.84
N GLU A 116 -12.74 -5.61 10.69
CA GLU A 116 -12.77 -6.41 11.93
C GLU A 116 -12.30 -7.85 11.71
N LYS A 117 -12.75 -8.48 10.61
CA LYS A 117 -12.34 -9.83 10.19
C LYS A 117 -10.84 -10.04 9.87
N TYR A 118 -10.08 -8.95 9.78
CA TYR A 118 -8.63 -8.98 9.55
C TYR A 118 -7.85 -8.57 10.80
N ILE A 119 -8.53 -8.25 11.89
CA ILE A 119 -7.94 -7.87 13.17
C ILE A 119 -8.25 -9.02 14.12
N ASP A 120 -7.29 -9.93 14.28
CA ASP A 120 -7.48 -11.16 15.05
C ASP A 120 -7.16 -10.97 16.55
N GLU A 121 -6.85 -9.75 16.97
CA GLU A 121 -6.44 -9.43 18.33
C GLU A 121 -7.63 -8.89 19.12
N ASP A 122 -8.07 -9.65 20.13
CA ASP A 122 -8.92 -9.17 21.24
C ASP A 122 -8.13 -8.08 21.99
N THR A 123 -8.12 -6.86 21.46
CA THR A 123 -7.33 -5.76 22.04
C THR A 123 -8.17 -4.88 22.98
N PHE A 124 -9.48 -5.12 23.02
CA PHE A 124 -10.42 -4.46 23.91
C PHE A 124 -11.00 -5.51 24.87
N PHE A 125 -10.24 -5.76 25.94
CA PHE A 125 -10.74 -6.45 27.14
C PHE A 125 -11.57 -5.48 27.99
#